data_AF-A0A224YNN5-F1
#
_entry.id   AF-A0A224YNN5-F1
#
_cell.length_a   1.000
_cell.length_b   1.000
_cell.length_c   1.000
_cell.angle_alpha   90.00
_cell.angle_beta   90.00
_cell.angle_gamma   90.00
#
_symmetry.space_group_name_H-M   'P 1'
#
loop_
_entity.id
_entity.type
_entity.pdbx_description
1 polymer ?
#
loop_
_entity_poly.entity_id
_entity_poly.type
_entity_poly.pdbx_seq_one_letter_code
_entity_poly.pdbx_strand_id
1 'polypeptide(L)'
;MCIFATNAAAATGSATLAPSAVTDTLSVMAKHLTLTIVFACTQALTVAAVNYCPYSAMSGWQFLNANAVIHNIKRNYHYTGKRTICPSATTIARDVYNHRVLEYVNYYNITELQWLGFISEFQFFSDKNGEYNIMKTTPRSAGPPAAYKFLYTLHHCSVLQLLDVQYGQGGVSKAAAQVPARAEEKKESCGIWINERATAAEIFCCERMLNALCSTEEMEYIYPFHICARTPLKHSFVRRMTHK
;
A
#
# COMPACT_ATOMS: atom_id res chain seq x y z
N MET A 1 30.11 -2.60 -6.10
CA MET A 1 30.63 -3.98 -6.20
C MET A 1 31.77 -4.09 -5.21
N CYS A 2 31.56 -4.75 -4.07
CA CYS A 2 32.63 -4.95 -3.09
C CYS A 2 33.54 -6.06 -3.61
N ILE A 3 34.76 -5.68 -4.00
CA ILE A 3 35.77 -6.61 -4.51
C ILE A 3 36.38 -7.32 -3.30
N PHE A 4 36.15 -8.62 -3.19
CA PHE A 4 36.91 -9.47 -2.28
C PHE A 4 38.30 -9.70 -2.88
N ALA A 5 39.30 -8.98 -2.40
CA ALA A 5 40.69 -9.32 -2.64
C ALA A 5 41.13 -10.33 -1.56
N THR A 6 41.04 -11.62 -1.86
CA THR A 6 41.64 -12.67 -1.03
C THR A 6 43.11 -12.82 -1.40
N ASN A 7 44.02 -12.16 -0.67
CA ASN A 7 45.44 -12.48 -0.74
C ASN A 7 45.72 -13.67 0.19
N ALA A 8 45.82 -14.86 -0.39
CA ALA A 8 46.35 -16.05 0.27
C ALA A 8 47.86 -16.11 0.03
N ALA A 9 48.66 -15.71 1.02
CA ALA A 9 50.09 -15.95 1.03
C ALA A 9 50.37 -17.23 1.83
N ALA A 10 50.77 -18.30 1.14
CA ALA A 10 51.26 -19.53 1.74
C ALA A 10 52.75 -19.36 2.09
N ALA A 11 53.08 -19.43 3.38
CA ALA A 11 54.46 -19.51 3.85
C ALA A 11 54.61 -20.80 4.66
N THR A 12 55.23 -21.81 4.05
CA THR A 12 55.71 -23.02 4.71
C THR A 12 57.09 -22.74 5.29
N GLY A 13 57.23 -22.81 6.62
CA GLY A 13 58.50 -22.71 7.31
C GLY A 13 58.43 -23.43 8.65
N SER A 14 59.03 -24.62 8.72
CA SER A 14 59.23 -25.38 9.95
C SER A 14 60.41 -24.80 10.74
N ALA A 15 60.18 -24.37 11.97
CA ALA A 15 61.23 -24.16 12.96
C ALA A 15 60.69 -24.44 14.37
N THR A 16 61.27 -25.44 15.01
CA THR A 16 61.03 -25.88 16.38
C THR A 16 61.87 -25.02 17.32
N LEU A 17 61.26 -24.18 18.17
CA LEU A 17 61.91 -23.55 19.32
C LEU A 17 60.92 -23.38 20.49
N ALA A 18 61.49 -23.54 21.69
CA ALA A 18 60.85 -23.73 23.00
C ALA A 18 60.07 -22.50 23.53
N PRO A 19 59.26 -22.66 24.60
CA PRO A 19 58.26 -21.67 25.00
C PRO A 19 58.87 -20.60 25.91
N SER A 20 58.67 -19.33 25.56
CA SER A 20 58.84 -18.20 26.46
C SER A 20 57.64 -17.25 26.35
N ALA A 21 57.09 -16.98 27.53
CA ALA A 21 55.80 -16.33 27.74
C ALA A 21 55.86 -14.83 27.46
N VAL A 22 55.45 -14.38 26.27
CA VAL A 22 55.02 -12.98 26.03
C VAL A 22 54.09 -12.94 24.80
N THR A 23 52.83 -13.37 24.88
CA THR A 23 51.87 -13.19 23.76
C THR A 23 50.40 -13.12 24.20
N ASP A 24 50.04 -12.23 25.13
CA ASP A 24 48.61 -12.08 25.51
C ASP A 24 47.96 -10.73 25.19
N THR A 25 48.67 -9.76 24.60
CA THR A 25 48.09 -8.44 24.29
C THR A 25 47.81 -8.19 22.80
N LEU A 26 48.45 -8.91 21.87
CA LEU A 26 48.25 -8.72 20.42
C LEU A 26 47.09 -9.56 19.83
N SER A 27 46.73 -10.67 20.47
CA SER A 27 45.65 -11.57 20.01
C SER A 27 44.24 -10.98 20.23
N VAL A 28 44.08 -10.15 21.26
CA VAL A 28 42.78 -9.56 21.62
C VAL A 28 42.39 -8.41 20.68
N MET A 29 43.36 -7.59 20.23
CA MET A 29 43.07 -6.47 19.31
C MET A 29 42.69 -6.93 17.90
N ALA A 30 43.30 -8.01 17.38
CA ALA A 30 42.99 -8.54 16.05
C ALA A 30 41.59 -9.14 15.95
N LYS A 31 41.09 -9.77 17.03
CA LYS A 31 39.72 -10.30 17.11
C LYS A 31 38.67 -9.20 17.26
N HIS A 32 38.98 -8.11 17.95
CA HIS A 32 38.05 -6.98 18.02
C HIS A 32 37.92 -6.25 16.67
N LEU A 33 39.03 -6.01 15.95
CA LEU A 33 39.01 -5.32 14.67
C LEU A 33 38.26 -6.10 13.57
N THR A 34 38.38 -7.44 13.55
CA THR A 34 37.63 -8.30 12.61
C THR A 34 36.13 -8.35 12.93
N LEU A 35 35.75 -8.34 14.21
CA LEU A 35 34.35 -8.34 14.63
C LEU A 35 33.64 -7.01 14.29
N THR A 36 34.32 -5.86 14.43
CA THR A 36 33.74 -4.55 14.11
C THR A 36 33.54 -4.35 12.59
N ILE A 37 34.44 -4.88 11.75
CA ILE A 37 34.33 -4.76 10.28
C ILE A 37 33.19 -5.61 9.72
N VAL A 38 32.95 -6.82 10.26
CA VAL A 38 31.80 -7.66 9.84
C VAL A 38 30.47 -7.00 10.23
N PHE A 39 30.40 -6.36 11.40
CA PHE A 39 29.18 -5.69 11.87
C PHE A 39 28.83 -4.45 11.03
N ALA A 40 29.82 -3.69 10.57
CA ALA A 40 29.60 -2.54 9.68
C ALA A 40 29.18 -2.96 8.26
N CYS A 41 29.76 -4.04 7.72
CA CYS A 41 29.42 -4.52 6.37
C CYS A 41 28.00 -5.13 6.31
N THR A 42 27.57 -5.78 7.39
CA THR A 42 26.20 -6.33 7.50
C THR A 42 25.15 -5.22 7.57
N GLN A 43 25.45 -4.09 8.21
CA GLN A 43 24.56 -2.94 8.26
C GLN A 43 24.50 -2.16 6.94
N ALA A 44 25.59 -2.10 6.17
CA ALA A 44 25.59 -1.41 4.88
C ALA A 44 24.74 -2.12 3.81
N LEU A 45 24.70 -3.46 3.82
CA LEU A 45 23.88 -4.25 2.89
C LEU A 45 22.39 -4.23 3.24
N THR A 46 22.01 -4.10 4.51
CA THR A 46 20.60 -3.94 4.89
C THR A 46 20.06 -2.57 4.49
N VAL A 47 20.83 -1.49 4.61
CA VAL A 47 20.38 -0.12 4.28
C VAL A 47 20.14 0.07 2.78
N ALA A 48 20.91 -0.57 1.90
CA ALA A 48 20.71 -0.46 0.45
C ALA A 48 19.39 -1.11 -0.03
N ALA A 49 18.92 -2.16 0.66
CA ALA A 49 17.66 -2.83 0.33
C ALA A 49 16.42 -2.02 0.77
N VAL A 50 16.54 -1.09 1.72
CA VAL A 50 15.40 -0.28 2.21
C VAL A 50 14.96 0.79 1.20
N ASN A 51 15.84 1.19 0.27
CA ASN A 51 15.56 2.30 -0.65
C ASN A 51 15.07 1.87 -2.04
N TYR A 52 14.91 0.59 -2.31
CA TYR A 52 14.41 0.11 -3.59
C TYR A 52 12.91 -0.20 -3.49
N CYS A 53 12.10 0.56 -4.24
CA CYS A 53 10.71 0.21 -4.47
C CYS A 53 10.61 -0.47 -5.83
N PRO A 54 10.12 -1.72 -5.89
CA PRO A 54 9.97 -2.39 -7.17
C PRO A 54 8.94 -1.63 -8.02
N TYR A 55 8.97 -1.87 -9.33
CA TYR A 55 7.86 -1.45 -10.18
C TYR A 55 6.56 -2.14 -9.76
N SER A 56 5.42 -1.62 -10.25
CA SER A 56 4.11 -2.22 -9.98
C SER A 56 4.15 -3.72 -10.27
N ALA A 57 3.89 -4.52 -9.25
CA ALA A 57 4.05 -5.97 -9.31
C ALA A 57 2.83 -6.67 -9.93
N MET A 58 1.67 -5.98 -9.95
CA MET A 58 0.40 -6.52 -10.45
C MET A 58 -0.57 -5.42 -10.87
N SER A 59 -1.65 -5.80 -11.56
CA SER A 59 -2.76 -4.90 -11.91
C SER A 59 -3.72 -4.69 -10.73
N GLY A 60 -4.56 -3.66 -10.81
CA GLY A 60 -5.63 -3.41 -9.84
C GLY A 60 -6.62 -4.58 -9.73
N TRP A 61 -6.92 -5.23 -10.86
CA TRP A 61 -7.75 -6.44 -10.87
C TRP A 61 -7.13 -7.58 -10.06
N GLN A 62 -5.81 -7.76 -10.15
CA GLN A 62 -5.09 -8.79 -9.39
C GLN A 62 -4.95 -8.43 -7.90
N PHE A 63 -4.94 -7.14 -7.56
CA PHE A 63 -4.89 -6.68 -6.17
C PHE A 63 -6.16 -7.03 -5.40
N LEU A 64 -7.33 -6.81 -6.01
CA LEU A 64 -8.64 -7.15 -5.45
C LEU A 64 -8.96 -8.64 -5.65
N ASN A 65 -8.17 -9.49 -5.01
CA ASN A 65 -8.42 -10.93 -4.98
C ASN A 65 -9.62 -11.31 -4.11
N ALA A 66 -10.15 -12.53 -4.30
CA ALA A 66 -11.29 -13.00 -3.52
C ALA A 66 -10.96 -12.97 -2.01
N ASN A 67 -11.88 -12.42 -1.21
CA ASN A 67 -11.72 -12.19 0.23
C ASN A 67 -10.60 -11.20 0.61
N ALA A 68 -10.09 -10.40 -0.33
CA ALA A 68 -9.20 -9.31 0.02
C ALA A 68 -9.96 -8.32 0.93
N VAL A 69 -9.35 -7.98 2.06
CA VAL A 69 -9.79 -6.89 2.93
C VAL A 69 -8.73 -5.81 2.84
N ILE A 70 -9.13 -4.63 2.40
CA ILE A 70 -8.25 -3.48 2.24
C ILE A 70 -8.76 -2.29 3.04
N HIS A 71 -7.84 -1.50 3.56
CA HIS A 71 -8.06 -0.33 4.39
C HIS A 71 -7.40 0.87 3.74
N ASN A 72 -8.13 1.98 3.59
CA ASN A 72 -7.53 3.22 3.16
C ASN A 72 -6.95 3.95 4.36
N ILE A 73 -5.62 4.01 4.41
CA ILE A 73 -4.87 4.53 5.56
C ILE A 73 -4.53 6.00 5.42
N LYS A 74 -4.47 6.52 4.19
CA LYS A 74 -4.04 7.86 3.86
C LYS A 74 -4.72 8.37 2.60
N ARG A 75 -5.15 9.63 2.56
CA ARG A 75 -5.71 10.27 1.34
C ARG A 75 -5.67 11.80 1.40
N ASN A 76 -5.84 12.46 0.27
CA ASN A 76 -5.97 13.94 0.16
C ASN A 76 -7.37 14.40 -0.32
N TYR A 77 -8.39 13.56 -0.19
CA TYR A 77 -9.75 13.87 -0.64
C TYR A 77 -10.80 13.66 0.44
N HIS A 78 -11.79 14.56 0.50
CA HIS A 78 -12.75 14.64 1.60
C HIS A 78 -14.18 14.99 1.14
N TYR A 79 -14.76 14.17 0.27
CA TYR A 79 -16.11 14.40 -0.26
C TYR A 79 -17.24 14.36 0.79
N THR A 80 -16.96 13.87 1.99
CA THR A 80 -17.89 13.87 3.13
C THR A 80 -17.59 14.98 4.14
N GLY A 81 -16.77 15.98 3.79
CA GLY A 81 -16.40 17.07 4.70
C GLY A 81 -15.62 16.58 5.93
N LYS A 82 -14.69 15.64 5.72
CA LYS A 82 -13.86 15.00 6.77
C LYS A 82 -14.65 14.19 7.81
N ARG A 83 -15.89 13.78 7.52
CA ARG A 83 -16.74 13.03 8.46
C ARG A 83 -16.53 11.51 8.43
N THR A 84 -15.62 11.03 7.60
CA THR A 84 -15.42 9.60 7.34
C THR A 84 -14.00 9.19 7.66
N ILE A 85 -13.85 8.24 8.58
CA ILE A 85 -12.58 7.58 8.92
C ILE A 85 -12.71 6.07 8.81
N CYS A 86 -11.58 5.37 8.89
CA CYS A 86 -11.51 3.91 8.79
C CYS A 86 -12.20 3.31 7.54
N PRO A 87 -12.15 3.92 6.35
CA PRO A 87 -12.69 3.28 5.16
C PRO A 87 -11.98 1.95 4.89
N SER A 88 -12.78 0.92 4.67
CA SER A 88 -12.32 -0.39 4.19
C SER A 88 -13.25 -0.96 3.15
N ALA A 89 -12.71 -1.87 2.35
CA ALA A 89 -13.44 -2.64 1.36
C ALA A 89 -13.10 -4.13 1.52
N THR A 90 -14.11 -4.98 1.38
CA THR A 90 -13.96 -6.44 1.37
C THR A 90 -14.49 -6.99 0.06
N THR A 91 -13.64 -7.68 -0.70
CA THR A 91 -14.02 -8.34 -1.95
C THR A 91 -14.86 -9.57 -1.64
N ILE A 92 -16.18 -9.47 -1.78
CA ILE A 92 -17.15 -10.54 -1.50
C ILE A 92 -17.19 -11.56 -2.63
N ALA A 93 -17.20 -11.08 -3.88
CA ALA A 93 -17.32 -11.93 -5.06
C ALA A 93 -16.54 -11.36 -6.24
N ARG A 94 -16.17 -12.23 -7.17
CA ARG A 94 -15.49 -11.88 -8.42
C ARG A 94 -16.15 -12.60 -9.59
N ASP A 95 -16.40 -11.86 -10.66
CA ASP A 95 -16.76 -12.39 -11.97
C ASP A 95 -15.55 -12.21 -12.88
N VAL A 96 -14.81 -13.30 -13.09
CA VAL A 96 -13.57 -13.30 -13.88
C VAL A 96 -13.84 -13.05 -15.35
N TYR A 97 -14.97 -13.54 -15.87
CA TYR A 97 -15.30 -13.41 -17.29
C TYR A 97 -15.56 -11.94 -17.64
N ASN A 98 -16.36 -11.26 -16.82
CA ASN A 98 -16.68 -9.86 -17.02
C ASN A 98 -15.71 -8.90 -16.35
N HIS A 99 -14.66 -9.34 -15.65
CA HIS A 99 -13.76 -8.48 -14.85
C HIS A 99 -14.51 -7.58 -13.87
N ARG A 100 -15.43 -8.17 -13.10
CA ARG A 100 -16.20 -7.46 -12.07
C ARG A 100 -15.88 -7.95 -10.67
N VAL A 101 -15.92 -7.04 -9.71
CA VAL A 101 -15.85 -7.36 -8.28
C VAL A 101 -17.07 -6.82 -7.57
N LEU A 102 -17.52 -7.56 -6.56
CA LEU A 102 -18.51 -7.10 -5.61
C LEU A 102 -17.81 -6.80 -4.28
N GLU A 103 -17.81 -5.53 -3.89
CA GLU A 103 -17.14 -5.03 -2.69
C GLU A 103 -18.16 -4.68 -1.62
N TYR A 104 -17.92 -5.10 -0.38
CA TYR A 104 -18.56 -4.48 0.78
C TYR A 104 -17.67 -3.36 1.29
N VAL A 105 -18.13 -2.13 1.11
CA VAL A 105 -17.43 -0.92 1.58
C VAL A 105 -18.02 -0.50 2.91
N ASN A 106 -17.19 -0.28 3.90
CA ASN A 106 -17.60 0.21 5.21
C ASN A 106 -16.66 1.31 5.70
N TYR A 107 -17.17 2.13 6.61
CA TYR A 107 -16.43 3.24 7.20
C TYR A 107 -17.07 3.66 8.52
N TYR A 108 -16.32 4.37 9.34
CA TYR A 108 -16.84 4.97 10.56
C TYR A 108 -17.23 6.43 10.29
N ASN A 109 -18.49 6.77 10.53
CA ASN A 109 -19.01 8.12 10.44
C ASN A 109 -18.83 8.81 11.80
N ILE A 110 -17.96 9.82 11.87
CA ILE A 110 -17.65 10.50 13.14
C ILE A 110 -18.78 11.43 13.61
N THR A 111 -19.69 11.82 12.71
CA THR A 111 -20.85 12.66 13.06
C THR A 111 -21.94 11.83 13.71
N GLU A 112 -22.21 10.66 13.16
CA GLU A 112 -23.23 9.73 13.67
C GLU A 112 -22.67 8.73 14.71
N LEU A 113 -21.35 8.73 14.91
CA LEU A 113 -20.61 7.85 15.82
C LEU A 113 -20.87 6.35 15.58
N GLN A 114 -21.15 5.97 14.33
CA GLN A 114 -21.49 4.60 13.96
C GLN A 114 -20.76 4.13 12.70
N TRP A 115 -20.66 2.81 12.57
CA TRP A 115 -20.20 2.17 11.35
C TRP A 115 -21.33 2.14 10.32
N LEU A 116 -21.03 2.65 9.13
CA LEU A 116 -21.90 2.57 7.96
C LEU A 116 -21.25 1.69 6.90
N GLY A 117 -22.06 1.10 6.03
CA GLY A 117 -21.54 0.29 4.94
C GLY A 117 -22.58 0.07 3.85
N PHE A 118 -22.08 -0.27 2.67
CA PHE A 118 -22.88 -0.55 1.49
C PHE A 118 -22.15 -1.54 0.58
N ILE A 119 -22.90 -2.17 -0.33
CA ILE A 119 -22.35 -3.06 -1.35
C ILE A 119 -22.21 -2.26 -2.65
N SER A 120 -21.06 -2.41 -3.32
CA SER A 120 -20.80 -1.79 -4.60
C SER A 120 -20.24 -2.82 -5.58
N GLU A 121 -20.81 -2.88 -6.79
CA GLU A 121 -20.28 -3.67 -7.89
C GLU A 121 -19.37 -2.77 -8.74
N PHE A 122 -18.12 -3.19 -8.95
CA PHE A 122 -17.17 -2.48 -9.80
C PHE A 122 -16.84 -3.30 -11.04
N GLN A 123 -16.83 -2.64 -12.19
CA GLN A 123 -16.34 -3.15 -13.46
C GLN A 123 -14.92 -2.63 -13.69
N PHE A 124 -13.99 -3.53 -14.00
CA PHE A 124 -12.63 -3.17 -14.37
C PHE A 124 -12.50 -2.92 -15.88
N PHE A 125 -11.59 -2.01 -16.22
CA PHE A 125 -11.24 -1.63 -17.58
C PHE A 125 -9.72 -1.56 -17.71
N SER A 126 -9.21 -1.94 -18.88
CA SER A 126 -7.81 -1.78 -19.22
C SER A 126 -7.42 -0.31 -19.30
N ASP A 127 -6.23 0.00 -18.80
CA ASP A 127 -5.58 1.29 -19.00
C ASP A 127 -4.84 1.35 -20.35
N LYS A 128 -4.08 2.42 -20.58
CA LYS A 128 -3.31 2.62 -21.81
C LYS A 128 -2.24 1.55 -22.09
N ASN A 129 -1.84 0.77 -21.08
CA ASN A 129 -0.87 -0.29 -21.19
C ASN A 129 -1.53 -1.68 -21.37
N GLY A 130 -2.87 -1.74 -21.43
CA GLY A 130 -3.63 -2.98 -21.53
C GLY A 130 -3.97 -3.63 -20.19
N GLU A 131 -3.48 -3.09 -19.08
CA GLU A 131 -3.65 -3.67 -17.74
C GLU A 131 -4.95 -3.20 -17.07
N TYR A 132 -5.65 -4.08 -16.37
CA TYR A 132 -6.92 -3.77 -15.69
C TYR A 132 -6.71 -2.94 -14.42
N ASN A 133 -6.43 -1.65 -14.60
CA ASN A 133 -6.11 -0.69 -13.55
C ASN A 133 -7.17 0.39 -13.34
N ILE A 134 -8.27 0.39 -14.09
CA ILE A 134 -9.35 1.35 -13.91
C ILE A 134 -10.57 0.58 -13.44
N MET A 135 -11.21 1.00 -12.34
CA MET A 135 -12.47 0.41 -11.88
C MET A 135 -13.55 1.46 -11.75
N LYS A 136 -14.77 1.15 -12.19
CA LYS A 136 -15.93 2.03 -12.07
C LYS A 136 -17.11 1.28 -11.49
N THR A 137 -17.88 1.94 -10.64
CA THR A 137 -19.15 1.40 -10.14
C THR A 137 -20.11 1.12 -11.29
N THR A 138 -20.86 0.03 -11.19
CA THR A 138 -21.95 -0.26 -12.12
C THR A 138 -23.28 0.31 -11.61
N PRO A 139 -24.34 0.37 -12.43
CA PRO A 139 -25.68 0.77 -11.96
C PRO A 139 -26.29 -0.13 -10.88
N ARG A 140 -25.68 -1.28 -10.59
CA ARG A 140 -26.12 -2.21 -9.52
C ARG A 140 -25.53 -1.86 -8.15
N SER A 141 -24.57 -0.94 -8.09
CA SER A 141 -24.01 -0.47 -6.83
C SER A 141 -25.04 0.23 -5.97
N ALA A 142 -25.08 -0.08 -4.67
CA ALA A 142 -25.88 0.66 -3.69
C ALA A 142 -25.19 1.94 -3.20
N GLY A 143 -23.87 2.04 -3.40
CA GLY A 143 -23.07 3.22 -3.07
C GLY A 143 -23.13 4.32 -4.14
N PRO A 144 -22.50 5.49 -3.87
CA PRO A 144 -22.40 6.55 -4.85
C PRO A 144 -21.61 6.08 -6.09
N PRO A 145 -21.98 6.53 -7.31
CA PRO A 145 -21.17 6.29 -8.48
C PRO A 145 -19.75 6.80 -8.28
N ALA A 146 -18.76 5.96 -8.57
CA ALA A 146 -17.35 6.28 -8.38
C ALA A 146 -16.47 5.61 -9.43
N ALA A 147 -15.35 6.24 -9.74
CA ALA A 147 -14.32 5.71 -10.63
C ALA A 147 -12.95 5.87 -9.98
N TYR A 148 -12.16 4.81 -10.01
CA TYR A 148 -10.81 4.76 -9.45
C TYR A 148 -9.81 4.26 -10.49
N LYS A 149 -8.55 4.67 -10.32
CA LYS A 149 -7.42 4.16 -11.07
C LYS A 149 -6.31 3.72 -10.11
N PHE A 150 -5.84 2.51 -10.28
CA PHE A 150 -4.65 1.99 -9.61
C PHE A 150 -3.42 2.59 -10.28
N LEU A 151 -2.67 3.41 -9.53
CA LEU A 151 -1.46 4.06 -10.01
C LEU A 151 -0.21 3.23 -9.72
N TYR A 152 -0.23 2.48 -8.62
CA TYR A 152 0.87 1.62 -8.19
C TYR A 152 0.33 0.50 -7.30
N THR A 153 0.80 -0.72 -7.52
CA THR A 153 0.26 -1.89 -6.83
C THR A 153 1.35 -2.89 -6.50
N LEU A 154 1.46 -3.22 -5.22
CA LEU A 154 2.24 -4.32 -4.66
C LEU A 154 1.31 -5.43 -4.19
N HIS A 155 1.87 -6.48 -3.58
CA HIS A 155 1.07 -7.60 -3.08
C HIS A 155 0.06 -7.18 -2.01
N HIS A 156 0.44 -6.24 -1.14
CA HIS A 156 -0.37 -5.90 0.03
C HIS A 156 -0.63 -4.39 0.19
N CYS A 157 -0.16 -3.59 -0.76
CA CYS A 157 -0.31 -2.15 -0.74
C CYS A 157 -0.54 -1.59 -2.15
N SER A 158 -1.40 -0.57 -2.27
CA SER A 158 -1.66 0.11 -3.52
C SER A 158 -1.91 1.61 -3.34
N VAL A 159 -1.55 2.38 -4.36
CA VAL A 159 -1.88 3.81 -4.52
C VAL A 159 -3.00 3.93 -5.53
N LEU A 160 -4.14 4.48 -5.09
CA LEU A 160 -5.31 4.70 -5.93
C LEU A 160 -5.54 6.19 -6.13
N GLN A 161 -5.88 6.55 -7.36
CA GLN A 161 -6.46 7.83 -7.74
C GLN A 161 -7.99 7.69 -7.82
N LEU A 162 -8.72 8.62 -7.23
CA LEU A 162 -10.14 8.78 -7.45
C LEU A 162 -10.34 9.71 -8.66
N LEU A 163 -10.93 9.18 -9.72
CA LEU A 163 -11.18 9.89 -10.98
C LEU A 163 -12.47 10.70 -10.92
N ASP A 164 -13.53 10.08 -10.39
CA ASP A 164 -14.86 10.68 -10.27
C ASP A 164 -15.61 10.10 -9.08
N VAL A 165 -16.43 10.91 -8.44
CA VAL A 165 -17.40 10.46 -7.44
C VAL A 165 -18.62 11.37 -7.42
N GLN A 166 -19.79 10.77 -7.44
CA GLN A 166 -21.06 11.48 -7.41
C GLN A 166 -21.77 11.17 -6.10
N TYR A 167 -21.45 11.93 -5.06
CA TYR A 167 -22.29 11.95 -3.87
C TYR A 167 -23.54 12.74 -4.21
N GLY A 168 -24.70 12.06 -4.21
CA GLY A 168 -25.98 12.66 -4.54
C GLY A 168 -26.22 13.91 -3.70
N GLN A 169 -26.00 15.09 -4.28
CA GLN A 169 -26.61 16.31 -3.80
C GLN A 169 -28.04 16.32 -4.33
N GLY A 170 -29.02 16.36 -3.42
CA GLY A 170 -30.31 16.99 -3.72
C GLY A 170 -30.14 18.50 -3.97
N GLY A 171 -29.29 18.87 -4.94
CA GLY A 171 -28.92 20.27 -5.20
C GLY A 171 -27.61 20.41 -5.97
N VAL A 172 -27.67 20.17 -7.28
CA VAL A 172 -26.78 20.75 -8.32
C VAL A 172 -25.28 20.44 -8.22
N SER A 173 -24.87 19.41 -8.96
CA SER A 173 -23.85 19.64 -9.99
C SER A 173 -24.24 18.89 -11.27
N LYS A 174 -25.15 19.49 -12.02
CA LYS A 174 -25.14 19.33 -13.48
C LYS A 174 -23.94 20.11 -14.01
N ALA A 175 -22.75 19.54 -13.88
CA ALA A 175 -21.59 19.92 -14.69
C ALA A 175 -21.44 18.92 -15.84
N ALA A 176 -22.53 18.75 -16.59
CA ALA A 176 -22.54 18.17 -17.92
C ALA A 176 -23.46 19.04 -18.82
N ALA A 177 -23.25 20.36 -18.78
CA ALA A 177 -23.71 21.32 -19.78
C ALA A 177 -23.11 22.71 -19.49
N GLN A 178 -22.03 23.04 -20.21
CA GLN A 178 -21.53 24.39 -20.56
C GLN A 178 -21.25 25.42 -19.44
N VAL A 179 -19.96 25.71 -19.18
CA VAL A 179 -19.32 27.05 -19.26
C VAL A 179 -17.78 26.85 -19.39
N PRO A 180 -17.08 27.53 -20.32
CA PRO A 180 -15.61 27.54 -20.36
C PRO A 180 -15.07 28.69 -19.50
N ALA A 181 -14.34 28.40 -18.43
CA ALA A 181 -13.50 29.39 -17.75
C ALA A 181 -12.49 28.68 -16.84
N ARG A 182 -11.20 28.82 -17.19
CA ARG A 182 -9.99 28.38 -16.47
C ARG A 182 -10.02 26.96 -15.91
N ALA A 183 -9.28 26.07 -16.56
CA ALA A 183 -8.79 24.85 -15.97
C ALA A 183 -7.91 25.20 -14.76
N GLU A 184 -8.52 25.44 -13.59
CA GLU A 184 -7.84 25.17 -12.35
C GLU A 184 -7.46 23.69 -12.41
N GLU A 185 -6.16 23.45 -12.42
CA GLU A 185 -5.56 22.13 -12.50
C GLU A 185 -6.14 21.29 -11.36
N LYS A 186 -7.10 20.41 -11.70
CA LYS A 186 -7.87 19.66 -10.71
C LYS A 186 -6.88 18.77 -9.96
N LYS A 187 -6.52 19.16 -8.74
CA LYS A 187 -5.60 18.41 -7.89
C LYS A 187 -6.05 16.95 -7.83
N GLU A 188 -5.13 16.05 -8.14
CA GLU A 188 -5.44 14.63 -8.22
C GLU A 188 -5.81 14.10 -6.83
N SER A 189 -7.04 13.58 -6.71
CA SER A 189 -7.50 12.90 -5.50
C SER A 189 -6.86 11.52 -5.41
N CYS A 190 -5.99 11.28 -4.43
CA CYS A 190 -5.26 10.04 -4.25
C CYS A 190 -5.32 9.52 -2.81
N GLY A 191 -4.99 8.23 -2.64
CA GLY A 191 -4.79 7.62 -1.33
C GLY A 191 -4.12 6.26 -1.38
N ILE A 192 -3.66 5.79 -0.21
CA ILE A 192 -3.03 4.48 -0.02
C ILE A 192 -4.05 3.50 0.53
N TRP A 193 -4.17 2.34 -0.10
CA TRP A 193 -4.96 1.21 0.35
C TRP A 193 -4.03 0.04 0.68
N ILE A 194 -4.17 -0.53 1.88
CA ILE A 194 -3.36 -1.66 2.33
C ILE A 194 -4.24 -2.82 2.77
N ASN A 195 -3.76 -4.05 2.69
CA ASN A 195 -4.39 -5.17 3.39
C ASN A 195 -3.73 -5.40 4.76
N GLU A 196 -4.32 -6.28 5.59
CA GLU A 196 -3.81 -6.62 6.93
C GLU A 196 -2.39 -7.23 6.93
N ARG A 197 -1.88 -7.69 5.77
CA ARG A 197 -0.57 -8.34 5.62
C ARG A 197 0.52 -7.40 5.12
N ALA A 198 0.21 -6.12 4.91
CA ALA A 198 1.17 -5.14 4.39
C ALA A 198 2.37 -5.00 5.33
N THR A 199 3.56 -5.19 4.77
CA THR A 199 4.82 -5.01 5.51
C THR A 199 5.18 -3.52 5.60
N ALA A 200 6.03 -3.16 6.56
CA ALA A 200 6.55 -1.79 6.67
C ALA A 200 7.27 -1.33 5.39
N ALA A 201 7.97 -2.24 4.70
CA ALA A 201 8.63 -1.96 3.44
C ALA A 201 7.63 -1.66 2.30
N GLU A 202 6.54 -2.41 2.19
CA GLU A 202 5.50 -2.14 1.19
C GLU A 202 4.78 -0.81 1.47
N ILE A 203 4.46 -0.52 2.73
CA ILE A 203 3.85 0.75 3.13
C ILE A 203 4.77 1.92 2.77
N PHE A 204 6.06 1.83 3.14
CA PHE A 204 7.07 2.83 2.76
C PHE A 204 7.10 3.07 1.25
N CYS A 205 7.05 1.99 0.45
CA CYS A 205 7.04 2.13 -1.00
C CYS A 205 5.77 2.76 -1.55
N CYS A 206 4.60 2.42 -1.04
CA CYS A 206 3.38 3.14 -1.41
C CYS A 206 3.40 4.60 -1.01
N GLU A 207 3.96 4.96 0.15
CA GLU A 207 4.10 6.36 0.55
C GLU A 207 5.03 7.12 -0.39
N ARG A 208 6.15 6.51 -0.78
CA ARG A 208 7.06 7.07 -1.76
C ARG A 208 6.38 7.25 -3.12
N MET A 209 5.64 6.24 -3.59
CA MET A 209 4.94 6.30 -4.88
C MET A 209 3.75 7.26 -4.84
N LEU A 210 3.04 7.38 -3.72
CA LEU A 210 1.99 8.38 -3.53
C LEU A 210 2.59 9.79 -3.70
N ASN A 211 3.73 10.06 -3.08
CA ASN A 211 4.39 11.36 -3.18
C ASN A 211 4.93 11.67 -4.59
N ALA A 212 5.31 10.63 -5.34
CA ALA A 212 5.82 10.78 -6.69
C ALA A 212 4.69 10.92 -7.74
N LEU A 213 3.54 10.30 -7.49
CA LEU A 213 2.46 10.19 -8.47
C LEU A 213 1.28 11.13 -8.22
N CYS A 214 1.18 11.72 -7.03
CA CYS A 214 0.04 12.54 -6.63
C CYS A 214 0.48 13.84 -5.96
N SER A 215 -0.42 14.83 -5.95
CA SER A 215 -0.23 16.02 -5.11
C SER A 215 -0.23 15.62 -3.63
N THR A 216 0.83 15.97 -2.93
CA THR A 216 1.02 15.66 -1.51
C THR A 216 0.36 16.66 -0.57
N GLU A 217 -0.10 17.79 -1.11
CA GLU A 217 -0.86 18.77 -0.35
C GLU A 217 -2.09 18.11 0.28
N GLU A 218 -2.33 18.42 1.56
CA GLU A 218 -3.50 17.95 2.32
C GLU A 218 -3.61 16.44 2.52
N MET A 219 -2.52 15.68 2.37
CA MET A 219 -2.51 14.25 2.73
C MET A 219 -2.76 14.04 4.22
N GLU A 220 -3.82 13.30 4.54
CA GLU A 220 -4.26 13.02 5.91
C GLU A 220 -4.25 11.50 6.18
N TYR A 221 -3.77 11.10 7.35
CA TYR A 221 -3.95 9.73 7.85
C TYR A 221 -5.36 9.58 8.41
N ILE A 222 -6.13 8.67 7.84
CA ILE A 222 -7.56 8.50 8.15
C ILE A 222 -7.87 7.16 8.83
N TYR A 223 -6.83 6.44 9.27
CA TYR A 223 -6.94 5.14 9.90
C TYR A 223 -6.30 5.12 11.30
N PRO A 224 -6.89 5.82 12.29
CA PRO A 224 -6.44 5.74 13.67
C PRO A 224 -6.64 4.31 14.22
N PHE A 225 -5.55 3.58 14.43
CA PHE A 225 -5.58 2.16 14.81
C PHE A 225 -6.51 1.85 16.00
N HIS A 226 -6.50 2.67 17.04
CA HIS A 226 -7.34 2.46 18.24
C HIS A 226 -8.86 2.55 17.98
N ILE A 227 -9.27 3.26 16.92
CA ILE A 227 -10.67 3.34 16.49
C ILE A 227 -10.95 2.25 15.46
N CYS A 228 -10.10 2.16 14.43
CA CYS A 228 -10.36 1.31 13.27
C CYS A 228 -10.17 -0.18 13.56
N ALA A 229 -9.27 -0.57 14.47
CA ALA A 229 -9.10 -1.98 14.86
C ALA A 229 -10.33 -2.55 15.58
N ARG A 230 -11.23 -1.68 16.07
CA ARG A 230 -12.52 -2.07 16.66
C ARG A 230 -13.61 -2.25 15.62
N THR A 231 -13.26 -2.28 14.32
CA THR A 231 -14.20 -2.68 13.27
C THR A 231 -14.95 -3.92 13.74
N PRO A 232 -16.29 -3.91 13.74
CA PRO A 232 -17.07 -5.12 13.91
C PRO A 232 -16.90 -5.97 12.64
N LEU A 233 -15.73 -6.58 12.47
CA LEU A 233 -15.45 -7.51 11.40
C LEU A 233 -14.95 -8.80 12.03
N LYS A 234 -15.79 -9.85 11.88
CA LYS A 234 -15.42 -11.20 11.42
C LYS A 234 -16.56 -12.18 11.79
N HIS A 235 -17.01 -12.96 10.80
CA HIS A 235 -17.86 -14.18 10.85
C HIS A 235 -19.37 -14.15 10.56
N SER A 236 -20.19 -13.18 10.97
CA SER A 236 -21.65 -13.37 10.91
C SER A 236 -22.36 -12.85 9.64
N PHE A 237 -21.87 -11.77 9.01
CA PHE A 237 -22.59 -11.15 7.88
C PHE A 237 -22.29 -11.83 6.52
N VAL A 238 -21.01 -12.15 6.23
CA VAL A 238 -20.62 -12.76 4.95
C VAL A 238 -21.21 -14.17 4.77
N ARG A 239 -21.27 -14.98 5.83
CA ARG A 239 -21.88 -16.33 5.77
C ARG A 239 -23.37 -16.31 5.44
N ARG A 240 -24.07 -15.20 5.74
CA ARG A 240 -25.53 -15.13 5.54
C ARG A 240 -25.91 -14.79 4.09
N MET A 241 -24.97 -14.32 3.27
CA MET A 241 -25.23 -13.93 1.87
C MET A 241 -24.80 -14.98 0.84
N THR A 242 -24.00 -15.98 1.20
CA THR A 242 -23.55 -17.05 0.29
C THR A 242 -24.44 -18.31 0.31
N HIS A 243 -25.55 -18.30 1.04
CA HIS A 243 -26.46 -19.45 1.22
C HIS A 243 -27.91 -19.16 0.81
N LYS A 244 -28.13 -18.30 -0.19
CA LYS A 244 -29.45 -18.12 -0.82
C LYS A 244 -29.36 -18.37 -2.30
#